data_AF-A0A2S0KX77-F1
#
_entry.id   AF-A0A2S0KX77-F1
#
_cell.length_a   1.000
_cell.length_b   1.000
_cell.length_c   1.000
_cell.angle_alpha   90.00
_cell.angle_beta   90.00
_cell.angle_gamma   90.00
#
_symmetry.space_group_name_H-M   'P 1'
#
loop_
_entity.id
_entity.type
_entity.pdbx_description
1 polymer ?
#
loop_
_entity_poly.entity_id
_entity_poly.type
_entity_poly.pdbx_seq_one_letter_code
_entity_poly.pdbx_strand_id
1 'polypeptide(L)'
;MIRDENSAPEPHTFEYNMHAVRPGSVDAGNQAVTIRMDKAFLKVLFFADVPWKFRSFDKFPVPINNARGHKDVEKLWPEQWHCVASAPAAAKSMDLISVLLPGRTGEEAKQPKVEKLDGATAHGVKITHPDGSGAIVGFSKVDGESELAGLRSTKRVFAAKFDAGGKTVASLGLEQER
;
A
#
# COMPACT_ATOMS: atom_id res chain seq x y z
N MET A 1 2.49 -3.08 -4.63
CA MET A 1 1.40 -3.21 -3.66
C MET A 1 1.85 -4.14 -2.56
N ILE A 2 1.45 -3.87 -1.33
CA ILE A 2 1.76 -4.67 -0.14
C ILE A 2 0.43 -4.94 0.58
N ARG A 3 0.22 -6.17 1.06
CA ARG A 3 -0.86 -6.49 2.00
C ARG A 3 -0.21 -6.93 3.31
N ASP A 4 -0.59 -6.26 4.39
CA ASP A 4 -0.21 -6.59 5.75
C ASP A 4 -1.43 -7.18 6.46
N GLU A 5 -1.36 -8.46 6.79
CA GLU A 5 -2.37 -9.19 7.57
C GLU A 5 -1.73 -9.56 8.91
N ASN A 6 -2.11 -8.82 9.96
CA ASN A 6 -1.49 -8.96 11.27
C ASN A 6 -2.54 -9.35 12.30
N SER A 7 -2.15 -10.21 13.24
CA SER A 7 -2.97 -10.59 14.39
C SER A 7 -2.13 -10.58 15.68
N ALA A 8 -2.80 -10.31 16.79
CA ALA A 8 -2.21 -10.26 18.11
C ALA A 8 -3.19 -10.85 19.15
N PRO A 9 -2.67 -11.44 20.25
CA PRO A 9 -3.53 -12.01 21.29
C PRO A 9 -4.37 -10.94 22.00
N GLU A 10 -3.81 -9.74 22.17
CA GLU A 10 -4.46 -8.58 22.79
C GLU A 10 -4.68 -7.43 21.80
N PRO A 11 -5.65 -6.53 22.06
CA PRO A 11 -5.88 -5.39 21.18
C PRO A 11 -4.71 -4.40 21.16
N HIS A 12 -4.22 -4.05 19.98
CA HIS A 12 -3.18 -3.04 19.76
C HIS A 12 -3.58 -2.06 18.66
N THR A 13 -3.03 -0.84 18.73
CA THR A 13 -3.07 0.10 17.61
C THR A 13 -2.00 -0.30 16.61
N PHE A 14 -2.42 -0.64 15.40
CA PHE A 14 -1.50 -0.97 14.31
C PHE A 14 -1.05 0.29 13.59
N GLU A 15 0.24 0.35 13.24
CA GLU A 15 0.84 1.49 12.55
C GLU A 15 1.68 1.01 11.36
N TYR A 16 1.54 1.72 10.24
CA TYR A 16 2.38 1.59 9.06
C TYR A 16 3.33 2.78 9.00
N ASN A 17 4.63 2.51 9.09
CA ASN A 17 5.68 3.53 9.16
C ASN A 17 6.41 3.63 7.82
N MET A 18 6.41 4.83 7.23
CA MET A 18 7.17 5.15 6.03
C MET A 18 8.29 6.14 6.34
N HIS A 19 9.50 5.83 5.88
CA HIS A 19 10.64 6.74 5.95
C HIS A 19 10.85 7.46 4.61
N ALA A 20 11.20 8.73 4.68
CA ALA A 20 11.39 9.60 3.53
C ALA A 20 12.43 10.69 3.78
N VAL A 21 13.01 11.24 2.71
CA VAL A 21 13.97 12.36 2.78
C VAL A 21 13.30 13.74 2.83
N ARG A 22 11.96 13.78 2.71
CA ARG A 22 11.12 14.98 2.66
C ARG A 22 9.78 14.68 3.35
N PRO A 23 9.07 15.70 3.88
CA PRO A 23 7.74 15.49 4.45
C PRO A 23 6.77 14.97 3.38
N GLY A 24 5.88 14.06 3.78
CA GLY A 24 4.76 13.65 2.94
C GLY A 24 3.60 14.64 3.07
N SER A 25 2.93 14.96 1.96
CA SER A 25 1.64 15.65 1.98
C SER A 25 0.51 14.64 2.14
N VAL A 26 -0.31 14.82 3.18
CA VAL A 26 -1.45 13.94 3.48
C VAL A 26 -2.71 14.42 2.74
N ASP A 27 -3.40 13.47 2.12
CA ASP A 27 -4.77 13.61 1.64
C ASP A 27 -5.64 12.58 2.37
N ALA A 28 -6.19 13.00 3.52
CA ALA A 28 -6.95 12.12 4.39
C ALA A 28 -8.27 11.66 3.76
N GLY A 29 -8.87 12.48 2.89
CA GLY A 29 -10.11 12.14 2.19
C GLY A 29 -9.92 10.97 1.23
N ASN A 30 -8.77 10.92 0.55
CA ASN A 30 -8.41 9.81 -0.33
C ASN A 30 -7.53 8.74 0.34
N GLN A 31 -7.35 8.81 1.66
CA GLN A 31 -6.48 7.90 2.44
C GLN A 31 -5.11 7.74 1.78
N ALA A 32 -4.44 8.87 1.54
CA ALA A 32 -3.22 8.91 0.75
C ALA A 32 -2.12 9.78 1.35
N VAL A 33 -0.88 9.43 1.05
CA VAL A 33 0.31 10.24 1.34
C VAL A 33 1.12 10.38 0.06
N THR A 34 1.58 11.59 -0.25
CA THR A 34 2.47 11.84 -1.39
C THR A 34 3.80 12.43 -0.93
N ILE A 35 4.90 11.77 -1.27
CA ILE A 35 6.26 12.28 -1.06
C ILE A 35 6.77 12.82 -2.40
N ARG A 36 7.31 14.04 -2.43
CA ARG A 36 7.78 14.71 -3.64
C ARG A 36 9.27 15.05 -3.56
N MET A 37 9.93 14.87 -4.69
CA MET A 37 11.27 15.32 -5.02
C MET A 37 11.20 16.16 -6.30
N ASP A 38 12.31 16.80 -6.68
CA ASP A 38 12.34 17.70 -7.84
C ASP A 38 11.86 17.03 -9.14
N LYS A 39 12.22 15.75 -9.36
CA LYS A 39 11.95 15.02 -10.61
C LYS A 39 11.01 13.83 -10.46
N ALA A 40 10.61 13.47 -9.24
CA ALA A 40 9.84 12.28 -8.96
C ALA A 40 8.93 12.45 -7.76
N PHE A 41 7.89 11.63 -7.71
CA PHE A 41 7.04 11.50 -6.55
C PHE A 41 6.71 10.04 -6.27
N LEU A 42 6.29 9.77 -5.04
CA LEU A 42 5.64 8.53 -4.66
C LEU A 42 4.33 8.88 -3.98
N LYS A 43 3.21 8.46 -4.59
CA LYS A 43 1.90 8.45 -3.93
C LYS A 43 1.67 7.08 -3.31
N VAL A 44 1.20 7.02 -2.08
CA VAL A 44 0.80 5.79 -1.41
C VAL A 44 -0.66 5.90 -1.04
N LEU A 45 -1.46 4.92 -1.48
CA LEU A 45 -2.86 4.77 -1.11
C LEU A 45 -2.98 3.69 -0.04
N PHE A 46 -3.83 3.93 0.95
CA PHE A 46 -4.10 3.02 2.06
C PHE A 46 -5.54 2.53 2.01
N PHE A 47 -5.71 1.22 1.86
CA PHE A 47 -7.01 0.56 1.86
C PHE A 47 -7.10 -0.37 3.08
N ALA A 48 -7.59 0.18 4.19
CA ALA A 48 -7.98 -0.56 5.38
C ALA A 48 -9.51 -0.69 5.45
N ASP A 49 -10.02 -1.34 6.50
CA ASP A 49 -11.48 -1.47 6.73
C ASP A 49 -12.11 -0.20 7.30
N VAL A 50 -11.31 0.59 8.01
CA VAL A 50 -11.69 1.90 8.53
C VAL A 50 -10.64 2.93 8.11
N PRO A 51 -11.01 4.21 7.93
CA PRO A 51 -10.04 5.26 7.62
C PRO A 51 -8.96 5.38 8.71
N TRP A 52 -7.71 5.35 8.30
CA TRP A 52 -6.55 5.54 9.16
C TRP A 52 -6.22 7.02 9.35
N LYS A 53 -5.54 7.31 10.46
CA LYS A 53 -5.05 8.65 10.81
C LYS A 53 -3.60 8.79 10.39
N PHE A 54 -3.21 9.98 9.95
CA PHE A 54 -1.86 10.25 9.46
C PHE A 54 -1.14 11.25 10.37
N ARG A 55 0.15 11.01 10.59
CA ARG A 55 1.05 11.93 11.30
C ARG A 55 2.41 11.93 10.61
N SER A 56 3.04 13.09 10.54
CA SER A 56 4.41 13.21 10.04
C SER A 56 5.30 13.99 10.99
N PHE A 57 6.58 13.60 11.07
CA PHE A 57 7.60 14.23 11.90
C PHE A 57 8.99 13.91 11.35
N ASP A 58 10.00 14.71 11.70
CA ASP A 58 11.35 14.71 11.09
C ASP A 58 12.45 14.16 12.01
N LYS A 59 12.12 13.81 13.25
CA LYS A 59 13.07 13.33 14.25
C LYS A 59 12.81 11.89 14.65
N PHE A 60 13.89 11.15 14.89
CA PHE A 60 13.76 9.86 15.54
C PHE A 60 13.23 10.08 16.98
N PRO A 61 12.17 9.38 17.38
CA PRO A 61 11.58 9.54 18.72
C PRO A 61 12.47 8.95 19.83
N VAL A 62 13.50 8.18 19.46
CA VAL A 62 14.49 7.60 20.37
C VAL A 62 15.87 8.17 20.01
N PRO A 63 16.61 8.73 20.98
CA PRO A 63 17.98 9.20 20.75
C PRO A 63 18.89 8.07 20.24
N ILE A 64 19.71 8.37 19.23
CA ILE A 64 20.71 7.42 18.71
C ILE A 64 21.90 7.37 19.68
N ASN A 65 21.83 6.47 20.67
CA ASN A 65 22.81 6.40 21.76
C ASN A 65 24.08 5.58 21.41
N ASN A 66 24.12 4.93 20.24
CA ASN A 66 25.09 3.88 19.95
C ASN A 66 25.43 3.79 18.46
N ALA A 67 25.93 4.90 17.91
CA ALA A 67 26.55 4.93 16.59
C ALA A 67 27.93 4.22 16.56
N ARG A 68 28.08 3.04 17.18
CA ARG A 68 29.33 2.23 17.21
C ARG A 68 30.64 3.03 17.36
N GLY A 69 30.66 4.08 18.20
CA GLY A 69 31.84 4.92 18.41
C GLY A 69 32.15 5.96 17.31
N HIS A 70 31.26 6.17 16.35
CA HIS A 70 31.38 7.22 15.34
C HIS A 70 31.10 8.60 15.95
N LYS A 71 32.03 9.54 15.71
CA LYS A 71 31.94 10.93 16.21
C LYS A 71 30.88 11.77 15.48
N ASP A 72 30.54 11.39 14.24
CA ASP A 72 29.63 12.14 13.36
C ASP A 72 28.32 11.38 13.11
N VAL A 73 27.57 11.10 14.18
CA VAL A 73 26.31 10.32 14.12
C VAL A 73 25.31 10.92 13.15
N GLU A 74 25.18 12.25 13.13
CA GLU A 74 24.25 13.00 12.26
C GLU A 74 24.59 12.87 10.77
N LYS A 75 25.87 12.67 10.43
CA LYS A 75 26.29 12.48 9.03
C LYS A 75 25.99 11.06 8.54
N LEU A 76 26.03 10.08 9.44
CA LEU A 76 25.74 8.67 9.14
C LEU A 76 24.24 8.38 9.16
N TRP A 77 23.49 9.07 10.02
CA TRP A 77 22.04 8.98 10.15
C TRP A 77 21.44 10.39 10.08
N PRO A 78 21.38 10.99 8.87
CA PRO A 78 20.71 12.28 8.72
C PRO A 78 19.26 12.16 9.17
N GLU A 79 18.72 13.23 9.75
CA GLU A 79 17.30 13.31 10.11
C GLU A 79 16.44 12.95 8.89
N GLN A 80 15.48 12.05 9.11
CA GLN A 80 14.57 11.56 8.09
C GLN A 80 13.15 11.90 8.48
N TRP A 81 12.33 12.17 7.47
CA TRP A 81 10.91 12.29 7.65
C TRP A 81 10.27 10.93 7.82
N HIS A 82 9.41 10.84 8.83
CA HIS A 82 8.59 9.70 9.13
C HIS A 82 7.15 10.08 8.83
N CYS A 83 6.45 9.24 8.08
CA CYS A 83 5.00 9.32 7.94
C CYS A 83 4.38 8.05 8.51
N VAL A 84 3.51 8.24 9.49
CA VAL A 84 2.80 7.17 10.19
C VAL A 84 1.36 7.20 9.75
N ALA A 85 0.90 6.09 9.19
CA ALA A 85 -0.52 5.79 9.07
C ALA A 85 -0.91 4.88 10.24
N SER A 86 -1.93 5.25 11.01
CA SER A 86 -2.28 4.58 12.27
C SER A 86 -3.75 4.22 12.28
N ALA A 87 -4.08 2.99 12.68
CA ALA A 87 -5.45 2.57 12.88
C ALA A 87 -6.16 3.47 13.92
N PRO A 88 -7.44 3.81 13.73
CA PRO A 88 -8.10 4.79 14.59
C PRO A 88 -8.39 4.28 16.02
N ALA A 89 -8.35 2.96 16.22
CA ALA A 89 -8.59 2.28 17.50
C ALA A 89 -7.78 0.97 17.58
N ALA A 90 -7.60 0.46 18.80
CA ALA A 90 -6.94 -0.82 19.03
C ALA A 90 -7.82 -2.00 18.57
N ALA A 91 -7.19 -3.01 17.98
CA ALA A 91 -7.86 -4.22 17.51
C ALA A 91 -6.95 -5.44 17.68
N LYS A 92 -7.52 -6.65 17.67
CA LYS A 92 -6.75 -7.90 17.70
C LYS A 92 -6.18 -8.29 16.33
N SER A 93 -6.67 -7.69 15.26
CA SER A 93 -6.19 -7.91 13.92
C SER A 93 -6.33 -6.67 13.05
N MET A 94 -5.55 -6.63 11.98
CA MET A 94 -5.72 -5.69 10.88
C MET A 94 -5.51 -6.38 9.53
N ASP A 95 -6.13 -5.81 8.51
CA ASP A 95 -5.82 -6.07 7.11
C ASP A 95 -5.67 -4.73 6.40
N LEU A 96 -4.47 -4.47 5.88
CA LEU A 96 -4.15 -3.23 5.19
C LEU A 96 -3.55 -3.56 3.83
N ILE A 97 -4.14 -2.99 2.78
CA ILE A 97 -3.51 -2.97 1.45
C ILE A 97 -2.93 -1.57 1.20
N SER A 98 -1.63 -1.50 0.96
CA SER A 98 -0.96 -0.27 0.51
C SER A 98 -0.54 -0.37 -0.95
N VAL A 99 -0.89 0.65 -1.74
CA VAL A 99 -0.54 0.73 -3.16
C VAL A 99 0.40 1.91 -3.38
N LEU A 100 1.65 1.55 -3.71
CA LEU A 100 2.72 2.48 -4.01
C LEU A 100 2.71 2.82 -5.50
N LEU A 101 2.56 4.10 -5.80
CA LEU A 101 2.39 4.68 -7.12
C LEU A 101 3.53 5.68 -7.40
N PRO A 102 4.70 5.20 -7.83
CA PRO A 102 5.81 6.06 -8.22
C PRO A 102 5.49 6.79 -9.53
N GLY A 103 6.00 8.01 -9.69
CA GLY A 103 5.84 8.79 -10.91
C GLY A 103 6.89 9.87 -11.07
N ARG A 104 6.93 10.50 -12.26
CA ARG A 104 7.75 11.68 -12.51
C ARG A 104 6.94 12.94 -12.21
N THR A 105 7.60 13.97 -11.69
CA THR A 105 6.96 15.27 -11.45
C THR A 105 6.40 15.81 -12.78
N GLY A 106 5.13 16.24 -12.79
CA GLY A 106 4.41 16.70 -13.98
C GLY A 106 3.67 15.58 -14.73
N GLU A 107 3.80 14.32 -14.30
CA GLU A 107 3.09 13.17 -14.88
C GLU A 107 1.99 12.60 -13.97
N GLU A 108 1.47 13.40 -13.04
CA GLU A 108 0.42 12.98 -12.10
C GLU A 108 -0.81 12.45 -12.82
N ALA A 109 -1.20 13.07 -13.93
CA ALA A 109 -2.33 12.63 -14.75
C ALA A 109 -2.12 11.26 -15.43
N LYS A 110 -0.88 10.75 -15.47
CA LYS A 110 -0.56 9.41 -16.00
C LYS A 110 -0.71 8.31 -14.94
N GLN A 111 -0.91 8.66 -13.67
CA GLN A 111 -1.10 7.68 -12.61
C GLN A 111 -2.37 6.86 -12.87
N PRO A 112 -2.34 5.53 -12.64
CA PRO A 112 -3.55 4.74 -12.75
C PRO A 112 -4.53 5.12 -11.65
N LYS A 113 -5.82 5.00 -11.96
CA LYS A 113 -6.87 4.93 -10.94
C LYS A 113 -6.72 3.62 -10.18
N VAL A 114 -6.87 3.66 -8.86
CA VAL A 114 -6.82 2.47 -8.01
C VAL A 114 -8.08 2.44 -7.15
N GLU A 115 -8.78 1.31 -7.17
CA GLU A 115 -10.05 1.12 -6.47
C GLU A 115 -9.97 -0.14 -5.61
N LYS A 116 -10.40 -0.06 -4.34
CA LYS A 116 -10.56 -1.24 -3.50
C LYS A 116 -11.67 -2.11 -4.12
N LEU A 117 -11.40 -3.40 -4.24
CA LEU A 117 -12.39 -4.41 -4.55
C LEU A 117 -12.60 -5.25 -3.30
N ASP A 118 -13.85 -5.45 -2.93
CA ASP A 118 -14.20 -6.27 -1.78
C ASP A 118 -15.27 -7.30 -2.18
N GLY A 119 -14.99 -8.55 -1.86
CA GLY A 119 -15.85 -9.69 -2.13
C GLY A 119 -16.00 -10.57 -0.89
N ALA A 120 -16.89 -11.56 -1.00
CA ALA A 120 -17.16 -12.48 0.11
C ALA A 120 -15.94 -13.34 0.47
N THR A 121 -15.20 -13.83 -0.53
CA THR A 121 -14.08 -14.78 -0.36
C THR A 121 -12.71 -14.18 -0.65
N ALA A 122 -12.64 -13.00 -1.25
CA ALA A 122 -11.40 -12.28 -1.50
C ALA A 122 -11.61 -10.76 -1.47
N HIS A 123 -10.51 -10.03 -1.34
CA HIS A 123 -10.46 -8.59 -1.55
C HIS A 123 -9.14 -8.17 -2.18
N GLY A 124 -9.05 -6.94 -2.65
CA GLY A 124 -7.88 -6.51 -3.40
C GLY A 124 -8.07 -5.14 -4.00
N VAL A 125 -7.43 -4.93 -5.14
CA VAL A 125 -7.53 -3.67 -5.88
C VAL A 125 -7.69 -3.89 -7.37
N LYS A 126 -8.43 -2.99 -8.01
CA LYS A 126 -8.39 -2.76 -9.44
C LYS A 126 -7.50 -1.57 -9.73
N ILE A 127 -6.58 -1.74 -10.67
CA ILE A 127 -5.69 -0.70 -11.20
C ILE A 127 -6.11 -0.46 -12.65
N THR A 128 -6.36 0.79 -13.02
CA THR A 128 -6.76 1.17 -14.39
C THR A 128 -5.92 2.35 -14.84
N HIS A 129 -5.09 2.12 -15.85
CA HIS A 129 -4.28 3.15 -16.51
C HIS A 129 -5.15 4.05 -17.40
N PRO A 130 -4.68 5.27 -17.74
CA PRO A 130 -5.43 6.18 -18.61
C PRO A 130 -5.75 5.62 -20.00
N ASP A 131 -4.95 4.69 -20.50
CA ASP A 131 -5.19 4.00 -21.79
C ASP A 131 -6.23 2.87 -21.71
N GLY A 132 -6.80 2.63 -20.53
CA GLY A 132 -7.78 1.57 -20.26
C GLY A 132 -7.17 0.22 -19.88
N SER A 133 -5.86 0.02 -20.07
CA SER A 133 -5.17 -1.18 -19.59
C SER A 133 -5.13 -1.21 -18.06
N GLY A 134 -4.88 -2.37 -17.47
CA GLY A 134 -4.95 -2.46 -16.02
C GLY A 134 -4.60 -3.81 -15.43
N ALA A 135 -4.88 -3.93 -14.14
CA ALA A 135 -4.77 -5.20 -13.44
C ALA A 135 -5.81 -5.29 -12.33
N ILE A 136 -6.18 -6.52 -11.98
CA ILE A 136 -6.83 -6.84 -10.71
C ILE A 136 -5.83 -7.69 -9.94
N VAL A 137 -5.62 -7.37 -8.68
CA VAL A 137 -4.83 -8.20 -7.77
C VAL A 137 -5.69 -8.48 -6.55
N GLY A 138 -5.87 -9.76 -6.24
CA GLY A 138 -6.71 -10.26 -5.16
C GLY A 138 -5.91 -11.05 -4.12
N PHE A 139 -6.42 -10.98 -2.91
CA PHE A 139 -5.98 -11.73 -1.74
C PHE A 139 -7.16 -12.52 -1.19
N SER A 140 -6.96 -13.82 -1.00
CA SER A 140 -8.00 -14.69 -0.41
C SER A 140 -8.25 -14.33 1.06
N LYS A 141 -9.53 -14.36 1.46
CA LYS A 141 -9.98 -14.30 2.86
C LYS A 141 -10.24 -15.68 3.47
N VAL A 142 -10.22 -16.72 2.65
CA VAL A 142 -10.61 -18.09 3.03
C VAL A 142 -9.55 -19.11 2.63
N ASP A 143 -9.52 -20.24 3.31
CA ASP A 143 -8.79 -21.40 2.83
C ASP A 143 -9.67 -22.14 1.82
N GLY A 144 -9.40 -21.97 0.52
CA GLY A 144 -10.16 -22.60 -0.56
C GLY A 144 -10.33 -21.73 -1.79
N GLU A 145 -11.39 -21.99 -2.54
CA GLU A 145 -11.72 -21.22 -3.73
C GLU A 145 -12.17 -19.80 -3.37
N SER A 146 -11.60 -18.84 -4.06
CA SER A 146 -11.88 -17.42 -3.91
C SER A 146 -12.28 -16.81 -5.24
N GLU A 147 -13.15 -15.80 -5.17
CA GLU A 147 -13.56 -15.02 -6.34
C GLU A 147 -13.42 -13.52 -6.04
N LEU A 148 -12.82 -12.78 -6.97
CA LEU A 148 -12.79 -11.33 -6.94
C LEU A 148 -12.98 -10.77 -8.35
N ALA A 149 -14.07 -10.04 -8.56
CA ALA A 149 -14.41 -9.41 -9.84
C ALA A 149 -14.32 -10.39 -11.04
N GLY A 150 -14.88 -11.60 -10.87
CA GLY A 150 -14.89 -12.65 -11.89
C GLY A 150 -13.60 -13.47 -11.99
N LEU A 151 -12.55 -13.11 -11.28
CA LEU A 151 -11.33 -13.91 -11.20
C LEU A 151 -11.45 -14.97 -10.12
N ARG A 152 -11.20 -16.24 -10.47
CA ARG A 152 -11.23 -17.38 -9.54
C ARG A 152 -9.83 -17.93 -9.29
N SER A 153 -9.57 -18.31 -8.05
CA SER A 153 -8.27 -18.79 -7.59
C SER A 153 -8.40 -19.64 -6.34
N THR A 154 -7.60 -20.70 -6.24
CA THR A 154 -7.35 -21.43 -4.99
C THR A 154 -6.10 -20.93 -4.25
N LYS A 155 -5.40 -19.94 -4.82
CA LYS A 155 -4.18 -19.34 -4.24
C LYS A 155 -4.52 -18.17 -3.34
N ARG A 156 -3.71 -17.99 -2.29
CA ARG A 156 -3.80 -16.84 -1.36
C ARG A 156 -3.63 -15.49 -2.05
N VAL A 157 -2.85 -15.43 -3.12
CA VAL A 157 -2.65 -14.23 -3.93
C VAL A 157 -2.83 -14.60 -5.39
N PHE A 158 -3.59 -13.78 -6.12
CA PHE A 158 -3.84 -13.98 -7.53
C PHE A 158 -3.96 -12.64 -8.25
N ALA A 159 -3.69 -12.63 -9.55
CA ALA A 159 -3.78 -11.42 -10.35
C ALA A 159 -4.09 -11.72 -11.82
N ALA A 160 -4.73 -10.76 -12.48
CA ALA A 160 -4.87 -10.69 -13.92
C ALA A 160 -4.42 -9.30 -14.38
N LYS A 161 -3.61 -9.25 -15.44
CA LYS A 161 -3.33 -8.03 -16.20
C LYS A 161 -4.19 -8.01 -17.45
N PHE A 162 -4.79 -6.87 -17.75
CA PHE A 162 -5.64 -6.65 -18.92
C PHE A 162 -5.02 -5.61 -19.84
N ASP A 163 -5.20 -5.78 -21.15
CA ASP A 163 -5.00 -4.70 -22.11
C ASP A 163 -6.19 -3.73 -22.16
N ALA A 164 -6.09 -2.69 -23.01
CA ALA A 164 -7.14 -1.69 -23.18
C ALA A 164 -8.47 -2.27 -23.73
N GLY A 165 -8.42 -3.44 -24.37
CA GLY A 165 -9.60 -4.17 -24.85
C GLY A 165 -10.22 -5.08 -23.79
N GLY A 166 -9.67 -5.10 -22.58
CA GLY A 166 -10.12 -5.97 -21.48
C GLY A 166 -9.64 -7.42 -21.59
N LYS A 167 -8.79 -7.75 -22.58
CA LYS A 167 -8.27 -9.11 -22.71
C LYS A 167 -7.20 -9.34 -21.66
N THR A 168 -7.27 -10.48 -20.98
CA THR A 168 -6.19 -10.93 -20.08
C THR A 168 -4.93 -11.21 -20.88
N VAL A 169 -3.85 -10.48 -20.56
CA VAL A 169 -2.55 -10.60 -21.23
C VAL A 169 -1.48 -11.23 -20.34
N ALA A 170 -1.72 -11.30 -19.02
CA ALA A 170 -0.91 -12.06 -18.08
C ALA A 170 -1.75 -12.41 -16.84
N SER A 171 -1.40 -13.50 -16.17
CA SER A 171 -2.07 -13.90 -14.93
C SER A 171 -1.10 -14.54 -13.94
N LEU A 172 -1.51 -14.56 -12.68
CA LEU A 172 -0.85 -15.22 -11.57
C LEU A 172 -1.92 -15.93 -10.74
N GLY A 173 -1.75 -17.22 -10.48
CA GLY A 173 -2.58 -17.97 -9.53
C GLY A 173 -4.05 -18.16 -9.92
N LEU A 174 -4.45 -17.79 -11.14
CA LEU A 174 -5.81 -18.03 -11.63
C LEU A 174 -5.99 -19.48 -12.07
N GLU A 175 -7.18 -20.01 -11.84
CA GLU A 175 -7.61 -21.26 -12.46
C GLU A 175 -7.87 -20.99 -13.95
N GLN A 176 -7.39 -21.86 -14.85
CA GLN A 176 -7.72 -21.76 -16.28
C GLN A 176 -9.13 -22.31 -16.49
N GLU A 177 -9.93 -21.65 -17.33
CA GLU A 177 -11.17 -22.23 -17.83
C GLU A 177 -10.82 -23.56 -18.52
N ARG A 178 -11.38 -24.66 -18.00
CA ARG A 178 -11.27 -25.99 -18.61
C ARG A 178 -12.28 -26.16 -19.72
#